data_AF-A0A2A5YW18-F1
#
_entry.id   AF-A0A2A5YW18-F1
#
_cell.length_a   1.000
_cell.length_b   1.000
_cell.length_c   1.000
_cell.angle_alpha   90.00
_cell.angle_beta   90.00
_cell.angle_gamma   90.00
#
_symmetry.space_group_name_H-M   'P 1'
#
loop_
_entity.id
_entity.type
_entity.pdbx_description
1 polymer ?
#
loop_
_entity_poly.entity_id
_entity_poly.type
_entity_poly.pdbx_seq_one_letter_code
_entity_poly.pdbx_strand_id
1 'polypeptide(L)'
;MPSHARSRSLPYSFAQRFEAADGESGRYFSAGRPGHLQFDIGGYVAARLAAAGVARGEMLDEDTYAQPDRFFSYRRSCHRGEAGYGRQMSMIGVPE
;
A
#
# COMPACT_ATOMS: atom_id res chain seq x y z
N MET A 1 -6.01 5.39 -13.32
CA MET A 1 -4.97 4.93 -12.38
C MET A 1 -5.56 5.04 -10.98
N PRO A 2 -5.69 3.96 -10.20
CA PRO A 2 -6.25 4.01 -8.84
C PRO A 2 -5.42 4.96 -7.98
N SER A 3 -6.05 5.65 -7.03
CA SER A 3 -5.41 6.75 -6.28
C SER A 3 -4.31 6.29 -5.31
N HIS A 4 -4.31 5.01 -4.92
CA HIS A 4 -3.45 4.42 -3.87
C HIS A 4 -1.95 4.48 -4.16
N ALA A 5 -1.56 4.41 -5.44
CA ALA A 5 -0.16 4.39 -5.85
C ALA A 5 0.58 5.70 -5.49
N ARG A 6 -0.12 6.80 -5.19
CA ARG A 6 0.51 8.11 -5.00
C ARG A 6 1.16 8.29 -3.62
N SER A 7 0.82 7.41 -2.68
CA SER A 7 1.09 7.58 -1.26
C SER A 7 2.05 6.53 -0.69
N ARG A 8 2.88 5.86 -1.47
CA ARG A 8 3.86 4.95 -0.84
C ARG A 8 5.20 5.05 -1.52
N SER A 9 5.95 6.06 -1.06
CA SER A 9 7.33 6.27 -1.48
C SER A 9 8.25 5.32 -0.72
N LEU A 10 8.98 4.48 -1.45
CA LEU A 10 9.95 3.52 -0.92
C LEU A 10 11.33 3.75 -1.55
N PRO A 11 12.44 3.48 -0.84
CA PRO A 11 13.78 3.61 -1.40
C PRO A 11 14.04 2.62 -2.55
N TYR A 12 14.94 2.95 -3.48
CA TYR A 12 15.33 2.04 -4.57
C TYR A 12 15.82 0.67 -4.07
N SER A 13 16.53 0.64 -2.94
CA SER A 13 17.01 -0.61 -2.35
C SER A 13 15.89 -1.55 -1.89
N PHE A 14 14.69 -1.02 -1.63
CA PHE A 14 13.52 -1.84 -1.37
C PHE A 14 13.03 -2.50 -2.66
N ALA A 15 12.85 -1.72 -3.73
CA ALA A 15 12.38 -2.22 -5.01
C ALA A 15 13.31 -3.29 -5.60
N GLN A 16 14.63 -3.08 -5.53
CA GLN A 16 15.62 -4.06 -6.00
C GLN A 16 15.49 -5.41 -5.27
N ARG A 17 15.32 -5.38 -3.94
CA ARG A 17 15.12 -6.61 -3.15
C ARG A 17 13.78 -7.28 -3.47
N PHE A 18 12.76 -6.47 -3.75
CA PHE A 18 11.43 -6.95 -4.07
C PHE A 18 11.38 -7.63 -5.44
N GLU A 19 12.00 -7.01 -6.46
CA GLU A 19 12.16 -7.57 -7.81
C GLU A 19 13.03 -8.83 -7.83
N ALA A 20 14.10 -8.87 -7.01
CA ALA A 20 14.94 -10.05 -6.90
C ALA A 20 14.19 -11.27 -6.32
N ALA A 21 13.16 -11.04 -5.50
CA ALA A 21 12.33 -12.11 -4.94
C ALA A 21 11.28 -12.63 -5.95
N ASP A 22 10.80 -11.75 -6.83
CA ASP A 22 9.84 -12.06 -7.88
C ASP A 22 9.99 -11.08 -9.05
N GLY A 23 10.51 -11.56 -10.19
CA GLY A 23 10.89 -10.71 -11.32
C GLY A 23 9.73 -9.96 -11.98
N GLU A 24 8.50 -10.44 -11.83
CA GLU A 24 7.30 -9.76 -12.34
C GLU A 24 6.88 -8.57 -11.49
N SER A 25 7.47 -8.40 -10.30
CA SER A 25 7.05 -7.39 -9.34
C SER A 25 7.44 -5.95 -9.68
N GLY A 26 8.35 -5.75 -10.64
CA GLY A 26 8.75 -4.41 -11.09
C GLY A 26 7.57 -3.55 -11.58
N ARG A 27 6.52 -4.19 -12.10
CA ARG A 27 5.30 -3.54 -12.60
C ARG A 27 4.49 -2.78 -11.54
N TYR A 28 4.72 -3.05 -10.25
CA TYR A 28 4.04 -2.35 -9.14
C TYR A 28 4.81 -1.12 -8.65
N PHE A 29 5.93 -0.79 -9.28
CA PHE A 29 6.69 0.41 -8.98
C PHE A 29 6.56 1.43 -10.10
N SER A 30 6.45 2.70 -9.73
CA SER A 30 6.46 3.84 -10.65
C SER A 30 7.42 4.92 -10.18
N ALA A 31 7.79 5.83 -11.08
CA ALA A 31 8.72 6.90 -10.78
C ALA A 31 8.26 7.72 -9.55
N GLY A 32 9.15 7.87 -8.58
CA GLY A 32 8.95 8.69 -7.39
C GLY A 32 9.89 9.89 -7.35
N ARG A 33 10.03 10.47 -6.17
CA ARG A 33 11.08 11.47 -5.89
C ARG A 33 12.48 10.85 -6.04
N PRO A 34 13.55 11.64 -6.22
CA PRO A 34 14.92 11.11 -6.28
C PRO A 34 15.24 10.17 -5.12
N GLY A 35 15.87 9.03 -5.43
CA GLY A 35 16.20 7.99 -4.45
C GLY A 35 15.04 7.06 -4.09
N HIS A 36 13.83 7.30 -4.62
CA HIS A 36 12.62 6.56 -4.27
C HIS A 36 11.75 6.21 -5.48
N LEU A 37 10.93 5.18 -5.31
CA LEU A 37 9.83 4.80 -6.20
C LEU A 37 8.50 4.88 -5.45
N GLN A 38 7.42 5.00 -6.20
CA GLN A 38 6.07 4.84 -5.67
C GLN A 38 5.63 3.38 -5.83
N PHE A 39 5.20 2.76 -4.75
CA PHE A 39 4.75 1.37 -4.73
C PHE A 39 3.23 1.28 -4.70
N ASP A 40 2.65 0.64 -5.72
CA ASP A 40 1.23 0.32 -5.79
C ASP A 40 0.91 -0.96 -5.01
N ILE A 41 0.75 -0.80 -3.68
CA ILE A 41 0.36 -1.91 -2.81
C ILE A 41 -1.02 -2.46 -3.15
N GLY A 42 -1.95 -1.62 -3.63
CA GLY A 42 -3.30 -2.05 -4.00
C GLY A 42 -3.25 -3.02 -5.18
N GLY A 43 -2.61 -2.58 -6.27
CA GLY A 43 -2.38 -3.42 -7.45
C GLY A 43 -1.61 -4.70 -7.13
N TYR A 44 -0.59 -4.62 -6.27
CA TYR A 44 0.16 -5.81 -5.83
C TYR A 44 -0.73 -6.84 -5.11
N VAL A 45 -1.51 -6.41 -4.11
CA VAL A 45 -2.39 -7.31 -3.35
C VAL A 45 -3.50 -7.87 -4.25
N ALA A 46 -4.10 -7.06 -5.12
CA ALA A 46 -5.13 -7.52 -6.04
C ALA A 46 -4.62 -8.63 -6.98
N ALA A 47 -3.42 -8.46 -7.55
CA ALA A 47 -2.81 -9.48 -8.39
C ALA A 47 -2.48 -10.77 -7.62
N ARG A 48 -2.03 -10.65 -6.36
CA ARG A 48 -1.78 -11.79 -5.48
C ARG A 48 -3.07 -12.57 -5.15
N LEU A 49 -4.17 -11.86 -4.88
CA LEU A 49 -5.48 -12.47 -4.65
C LEU A 49 -5.99 -13.20 -5.90
N ALA A 50 -5.85 -12.58 -7.08
CA ALA A 50 -6.21 -13.20 -8.35
C ALA A 50 -5.39 -14.46 -8.63
N ALA A 51 -4.08 -14.43 -8.40
CA ALA A 51 -3.20 -15.60 -8.55
C ALA A 51 -3.53 -16.72 -7.55
N ALA A 52 -4.11 -16.39 -6.39
CA ALA A 52 -4.59 -17.36 -5.40
C ALA A 52 -5.99 -17.93 -5.75
N GLY A 53 -6.58 -17.55 -6.88
CA GLY A 53 -7.90 -18.03 -7.31
C GLY A 53 -9.09 -17.33 -6.66
N VAL A 54 -8.88 -16.18 -6.01
CA VAL A 54 -9.98 -15.38 -5.46
C VAL A 54 -10.80 -14.80 -6.60
N ALA A 55 -12.04 -15.28 -6.74
CA ALA A 55 -12.91 -14.93 -7.88
C ALA A 55 -13.46 -13.51 -7.83
N ARG A 56 -13.62 -12.93 -6.63
CA ARG A 56 -14.19 -11.60 -6.42
C ARG A 56 -13.44 -10.89 -5.31
N GLY A 57 -13.02 -9.67 -5.59
CA GLY A 57 -12.40 -8.77 -4.62
C GLY A 57 -12.58 -7.34 -5.10
N GLU A 58 -12.79 -6.44 -4.15
CA GLU A 58 -12.90 -5.01 -4.42
C GLU A 58 -11.79 -4.30 -3.66
N MET A 59 -11.17 -3.33 -4.33
CA MET A 59 -10.26 -2.40 -3.69
C MET A 59 -11.06 -1.18 -3.27
N LEU A 60 -11.11 -0.90 -1.97
CA LEU A 60 -11.64 0.35 -1.45
C LEU A 60 -10.70 1.48 -1.92
N ASP A 61 -11.20 2.50 -2.63
CA ASP A 61 -10.40 3.65 -3.12
C ASP A 61 -10.00 4.62 -1.99
N GLU A 62 -9.44 4.07 -0.91
CA GLU A 62 -9.16 4.75 0.34
C GLU A 62 -7.65 4.86 0.60
N ASP A 63 -7.21 6.06 0.98
CA ASP A 63 -5.81 6.36 1.28
C ASP A 63 -5.71 6.87 2.71
N THR A 64 -5.12 6.05 3.58
CA THR A 64 -4.97 6.38 4.99
C THR A 64 -4.16 7.64 5.24
N TYR A 65 -3.20 7.96 4.37
CA TYR A 65 -2.37 9.16 4.48
C TYR A 65 -3.15 10.42 4.12
N ALA A 66 -3.85 10.39 2.97
CA ALA A 66 -4.55 11.54 2.41
C ALA A 66 -5.86 11.89 3.14
N GLN A 67 -6.42 10.96 3.92
CA GLN A 67 -7.72 11.12 4.57
C GLN A 67 -7.61 11.14 6.11
N PRO A 68 -7.09 12.24 6.70
CA PRO A 68 -6.81 12.33 8.13
C PRO A 68 -8.05 12.27 9.02
N ASP A 69 -9.22 12.68 8.52
CA ASP A 69 -10.47 12.71 9.30
C ASP A 69 -11.11 11.32 9.43
N ARG A 70 -10.63 10.33 8.66
CA ARG A 70 -11.18 8.97 8.59
C ARG A 70 -10.19 7.90 9.05
N PHE A 71 -8.88 8.12 8.83
CA PHE A 71 -7.88 7.09 9.04
C PHE A 71 -6.67 7.59 9.83
N PHE A 72 -6.15 6.74 10.72
CA PHE A 72 -4.80 6.88 11.23
C PHE A 72 -3.79 6.49 10.15
N SER A 73 -2.64 7.17 10.10
CA SER A 73 -1.57 6.86 9.15
C SER A 73 -0.20 6.96 9.77
N TYR A 74 0.52 5.83 9.77
CA TYR A 74 1.90 5.78 10.22
C TYR A 74 2.78 6.79 9.48
N ARG A 75 2.72 6.79 8.14
CA ARG A 75 3.56 7.65 7.31
C ARG A 75 3.28 9.13 7.56
N ARG A 76 2.01 9.49 7.78
CA ARG A 76 1.64 10.86 8.16
C ARG A 76 2.22 11.23 9.52
N SER A 77 2.12 10.33 10.51
CA SER A 77 2.70 10.54 11.83
C SER A 77 4.22 10.77 11.78
N CYS A 78 4.95 10.00 10.96
CA CYS A 78 6.39 10.17 10.75
C CYS A 78 6.71 11.52 10.11
N HIS A 79 5.98 11.92 9.06
CA HIS A 79 6.19 13.22 8.42
C HIS A 79 5.90 14.41 9.35
N ARG A 80 4.99 14.23 10.32
CA ARG A 80 4.62 15.25 11.30
C ARG A 80 5.43 15.18 12.60
N GLY A 81 6.31 14.19 12.76
CA GLY A 81 7.08 14.00 13.99
C GLY A 81 6.21 13.68 15.22
N GLU A 82 5.04 13.06 15.02
CA GLU A 82 4.14 12.70 16.12
C GLU A 82 4.75 11.56 16.95
N ALA A 83 4.71 11.66 18.28
CA ALA A 83 5.29 10.66 19.20
C ALA A 83 4.59 9.28 19.13
N GLY A 84 3.38 9.25 18.59
CA GLY A 84 2.59 8.04 18.39
C GLY A 84 1.41 8.34 17.47
N TYR A 85 0.70 7.29 17.05
CA TYR A 85 -0.50 7.39 16.24
C TYR A 85 -1.48 6.27 16.61
N GLY A 86 -2.77 6.49 16.39
CA GLY A 86 -3.79 5.46 16.57
C GLY A 86 -3.64 4.31 15.57
N ARG A 87 -4.36 3.21 15.80
CA ARG A 87 -4.37 2.05 14.90
C ARG A 87 -5.79 1.69 14.53
N GLN A 88 -5.93 1.09 13.36
CA GLN A 88 -7.19 0.58 12.85
C GLN A 88 -7.20 -0.93 12.92
N MET A 89 -8.39 -1.52 12.94
CA MET A 89 -8.60 -2.96 12.91
C MET A 89 -9.61 -3.27 11.81
N SER A 90 -9.27 -4.25 10.96
CA SER A 90 -10.20 -4.86 10.02
C SER A 90 -10.63 -6.20 10.61
N MET A 91 -11.93 -6.45 10.72
CA MET A 91 -12.48 -7.68 11.30
C MET A 91 -13.52 -8.28 10.36
N ILE A 92 -13.57 -9.60 10.33
CA ILE A 92 -14.62 -10.38 9.67
C ILE A 92 -15.10 -11.44 10.66
N GLY A 93 -16.41 -11.67 10.70
CA GLY A 93 -17.05 -12.67 11.56
C GLY A 93 -18.26 -13.25 10.86
N VAL A 94 -18.61 -14.48 11.22
CA VAL A 94 -19.86 -15.11 10.80
C VAL A 94 -20.84 -14.95 11.96
N PRO A 95 -22.05 -14.43 11.72
CA PRO A 95 -23.07 -14.35 12.77
C PRO A 95 -23.47 -15.77 13.23
N GLU A 96 -23.93 -15.88 14.47
CA GLU A 96 -24.52 -17.12 15.01
C GLU A 96 -25.86 -17.45 14.34
#